data_AF-A0A699GVV8-F1
#
_entry.id   AF-A0A699GVV8-F1
#
_cell.length_a   1.000
_cell.length_b   1.000
_cell.length_c   1.000
_cell.angle_alpha   90.00
_cell.angle_beta   90.00
_cell.angle_gamma   90.00
#
_symmetry.space_group_name_H-M   'P 1'
#
loop_
_entity.id
_entity.type
_entity.pdbx_description
1 polymer ?
#
loop_
_entity_poly.entity_id
_entity_poly.type
_entity_poly.pdbx_seq_one_letter_code
_entity_poly.pdbx_strand_id
1 'polypeptide(L)'
;MRSKLLKLYRTIDKVFNDILKDHKQCRIIDKGDHGQEEDLLDVLLQVKNKGGLEFPITNNNIKAIFMDIFAGGTDTSSNTIE
;
A
#
# COMPACT_ATOMS: atom_id res chain seq x y z
N MET A 1 -11.08 -24.82 4.20
CA MET A 1 -10.15 -23.86 3.54
C MET A 1 -10.68 -22.43 3.52
N ARG A 2 -11.94 -22.17 3.12
CA ARG A 2 -12.55 -20.83 3.09
C ARG A 2 -12.37 -20.00 4.38
N SER A 3 -12.54 -20.61 5.56
CA SER A 3 -12.38 -19.92 6.84
C SER A 3 -10.93 -19.46 7.11
N LYS A 4 -9.93 -20.23 6.67
CA LYS A 4 -8.51 -19.87 6.79
C LYS A 4 -8.17 -18.71 5.84
N LEU A 5 -8.63 -18.78 4.59
CA LEU A 5 -8.43 -17.73 3.59
C LEU A 5 -9.06 -16.39 4.02
N LEU A 6 -10.28 -16.43 4.54
CA LEU A 6 -10.95 -15.23 5.06
C LEU A 6 -10.22 -14.61 6.26
N LYS A 7 -9.64 -15.45 7.14
CA LYS A 7 -8.81 -14.96 8.25
C LYS A 7 -7.55 -14.28 7.73
N LEU A 8 -6.85 -14.92 6.79
CA LEU A 8 -5.65 -14.36 6.16
C LEU A 8 -5.96 -13.01 5.49
N TYR A 9 -7.01 -12.96 4.67
CA TYR A 9 -7.47 -11.73 4.02
C TYR A 9 -7.72 -10.60 5.02
N ARG A 10 -8.41 -10.88 6.14
CA ARG A 10 -8.67 -9.88 7.19
C ARG A 10 -7.40 -9.40 7.87
N THR A 11 -6.47 -10.30 8.14
CA THR A 11 -5.17 -9.94 8.74
C THR A 11 -4.39 -9.02 7.82
N ILE A 12 -4.27 -9.42 6.54
CA ILE A 12 -3.64 -8.63 5.48
C ILE A 12 -4.30 -7.25 5.35
N ASP A 13 -5.62 -7.21 5.25
CA ASP A 13 -6.35 -5.96 5.08
C ASP A 13 -6.14 -5.02 6.27
N LYS A 14 -6.11 -5.57 7.49
CA LYS A 14 -5.80 -4.81 8.70
C LYS A 14 -4.40 -4.20 8.65
N VAL A 15 -3.38 -5.01 8.34
CA VAL A 15 -1.99 -4.53 8.19
C VAL A 15 -1.91 -3.39 7.19
N PHE A 16 -2.58 -3.50 6.03
CA PHE A 16 -2.59 -2.42 5.05
C PHE A 16 -3.35 -1.18 5.48
N ASN A 17 -4.45 -1.34 6.21
CA ASN A 17 -5.16 -0.19 6.75
C ASN A 17 -4.27 0.60 7.72
N ASP A 18 -3.50 -0.11 8.55
CA ASP A 18 -2.57 0.49 9.49
C ASP A 18 -1.42 1.21 8.75
N ILE A 19 -0.78 0.56 7.77
CA ILE A 19 0.26 1.17 6.92
C ILE A 19 -0.29 2.44 6.22
N LEU A 20 -1.41 2.34 5.51
CA LEU A 20 -1.99 3.49 4.80
C LEU A 20 -2.42 4.62 5.74
N LYS A 21 -2.75 4.31 7.00
CA LYS A 21 -3.06 5.32 8.01
C LYS A 21 -1.80 6.06 8.42
N ASP A 22 -0.69 5.36 8.61
CA ASP A 22 0.60 5.95 8.97
C ASP A 22 1.09 6.90 7.87
N HIS A 23 1.06 6.47 6.60
CA HIS A 23 1.42 7.34 5.45
C HIS A 23 0.54 8.59 5.35
N LYS A 24 -0.75 8.49 5.67
CA LYS A 24 -1.66 9.66 5.68
C LYS A 24 -1.39 10.59 6.86
N GLN A 25 -1.06 10.06 8.03
CA GLN A 25 -0.89 10.84 9.25
C GLN A 25 0.48 11.53 9.31
N CYS A 26 1.55 10.84 8.93
CA CYS A 26 2.91 11.39 8.94
C CYS A 26 3.05 12.62 8.03
N ARG A 27 2.40 12.61 6.85
CA ARG A 27 2.46 13.74 5.90
C ARG A 27 1.58 14.95 6.24
N ILE A 28 0.59 14.81 7.14
CA ILE A 28 -0.19 15.98 7.65
C ILE A 28 0.69 16.84 8.57
N ILE A 29 1.64 16.21 9.26
CA ILE A 29 2.50 16.84 10.28
C ILE A 29 3.74 17.47 9.63
N ASP A 30 4.31 16.85 8.59
CA ASP A 30 5.59 17.26 7.97
C ASP A 30 5.47 18.15 6.72
N LYS A 31 4.52 19.09 6.67
CA LYS A 31 4.48 20.12 5.60
C LYS A 31 5.64 21.15 5.67
N GLY A 32 6.68 20.87 6.45
CA GLY A 32 7.88 21.68 6.56
C GLY A 32 9.11 20.90 6.10
N ASP A 33 9.52 21.12 4.85
CA ASP A 33 10.90 21.14 4.31
C ASP A 33 11.96 20.08 4.73
N HIS A 34 11.61 18.99 5.40
CA HIS A 34 12.58 18.01 5.89
C HIS A 34 12.23 16.57 5.50
N GLY A 35 12.62 16.20 4.28
CA GLY A 35 13.41 14.98 4.06
C GLY A 35 12.82 13.61 4.40
N GLN A 36 11.49 13.42 4.40
CA GLN A 36 10.95 12.06 4.29
C GLN A 36 11.05 11.60 2.82
N GLU A 37 11.76 10.50 2.60
CA GLU A 37 11.88 9.87 1.29
C GLU A 37 10.49 9.43 0.82
N GLU A 38 10.05 9.96 -0.31
CA GLU A 38 8.76 9.59 -0.90
C GLU A 38 8.80 8.16 -1.42
N ASP A 39 7.84 7.33 -0.99
CA ASP A 39 7.73 5.95 -1.45
C ASP A 39 6.55 5.71 -2.41
N LEU A 40 6.37 4.45 -2.81
CA LEU A 40 5.29 4.07 -3.74
C LEU A 40 3.89 4.39 -3.19
N LEU A 41 3.64 4.14 -1.90
CA LEU A 41 2.32 4.35 -1.30
C LEU A 41 1.97 5.83 -1.24
N ASP A 42 2.98 6.64 -0.97
CA ASP A 42 2.91 8.08 -1.00
C ASP A 42 2.51 8.64 -2.37
N VAL A 43 3.17 8.18 -3.45
CA VAL A 43 2.84 8.57 -4.83
C VAL A 43 1.42 8.15 -5.18
N LEU A 44 1.04 6.91 -4.88
CA LEU A 44 -0.31 6.39 -5.19
C LEU A 44 -1.39 7.15 -4.41
N LEU A 45 -1.14 7.51 -3.15
CA LEU A 45 -2.04 8.36 -2.36
C LEU A 45 -2.13 9.77 -2.96
N GLN A 46 -1.03 10.33 -3.45
CA GLN A 46 -1.02 11.63 -4.11
C GLN A 46 -1.83 11.60 -5.41
N VAL A 47 -1.68 10.57 -6.24
CA VAL A 47 -2.48 10.36 -7.47
C VAL A 47 -3.96 10.28 -7.12
N LYS A 48 -4.31 9.52 -6.08
CA LYS A 48 -5.69 9.41 -5.60
C LYS A 48 -6.25 10.77 -5.20
N ASN A 49 -5.48 11.55 -4.44
CA ASN A 49 -5.93 12.82 -3.88
C ASN A 49 -5.97 13.96 -4.91
N LYS A 50 -5.05 13.96 -5.90
CA LYS A 50 -5.05 14.91 -7.03
C LYS A 50 -6.28 14.74 -7.91
N GLY A 51 -6.79 13.50 -8.03
CA GLY A 51 -7.93 13.20 -8.90
C GLY A 51 -7.59 13.41 -10.38
N GLY A 52 -8.60 13.69 -11.20
CA GLY A 52 -8.42 14.00 -12.63
C GLY A 52 -8.25 12.78 -13.56
N LEU A 53 -8.27 11.57 -13.00
CA LEU A 53 -8.37 10.34 -13.79
C LEU A 53 -9.82 10.14 -14.25
N GLU A 54 -10.00 9.63 -15.46
CA GLU A 54 -11.31 9.18 -15.97
C GLU A 54 -11.96 8.18 -15.01
N PHE A 55 -11.13 7.33 -14.39
CA PHE A 55 -11.53 6.40 -13.34
C PHE A 55 -10.74 6.68 -12.05
N PRO A 56 -11.41 7.14 -10.97
CA PRO A 56 -10.75 7.40 -9.70
C PRO A 56 -10.16 6.13 -9.08
N ILE A 57 -8.90 6.20 -8.63
CA ILE A 57 -8.29 5.11 -7.87
C ILE A 57 -8.77 5.12 -6.41
N THR A 58 -9.02 3.94 -5.87
CA THR A 58 -9.51 3.74 -4.49
C THR A 58 -8.40 3.20 -3.59
N ASN A 59 -8.61 3.21 -2.27
CA ASN A 59 -7.67 2.53 -1.34
C ASN A 59 -7.55 1.04 -1.67
N ASN A 60 -8.60 0.40 -2.20
CA ASN A 60 -8.57 -1.01 -2.56
C ASN A 60 -7.67 -1.24 -3.78
N ASN A 61 -7.66 -0.31 -4.75
CA ASN A 61 -6.73 -0.37 -5.88
C ASN A 61 -5.28 -0.23 -5.39
N ILE A 62 -5.02 0.72 -4.48
CA ILE A 62 -3.68 0.91 -3.89
C ILE A 62 -3.21 -0.35 -3.15
N LYS A 63 -4.07 -0.95 -2.32
CA LYS A 63 -3.78 -2.22 -1.63
C LYS A 63 -3.50 -3.37 -2.59
N ALA A 64 -4.25 -3.46 -3.68
CA ALA A 64 -4.06 -4.50 -4.69
C ALA A 64 -2.70 -4.34 -5.39
N ILE A 65 -2.36 -3.13 -5.85
CA ILE A 65 -1.08 -2.83 -6.50
C ILE A 65 0.09 -3.17 -5.57
N PHE A 66 0.02 -2.75 -4.30
CA PHE A 66 1.06 -3.08 -3.32
C PHE A 66 1.18 -4.60 -3.15
N MET A 67 0.06 -5.31 -3.07
CA MET A 67 0.09 -6.77 -2.88
C MET A 67 0.71 -7.52 -4.05
N ASP A 68 0.41 -7.11 -5.28
CA ASP A 68 0.97 -7.74 -6.48
C ASP A 68 2.51 -7.59 -6.49
N ILE A 69 3.01 -6.40 -6.13
CA ILE A 69 4.46 -6.14 -6.04
C ILE A 69 5.08 -6.92 -4.87
N PHE A 70 4.46 -6.87 -3.69
CA PHE A 70 4.99 -7.50 -2.49
C PHE A 70 5.06 -9.03 -2.61
N ALA A 71 3.99 -9.67 -3.11
CA ALA A 71 3.95 -11.11 -3.32
C ALA A 71 4.93 -11.52 -4.42
N GLY A 72 4.93 -10.82 -5.56
CA GLY A 72 5.82 -11.11 -6.67
C GLY A 72 7.30 -11.00 -6.29
N GLY A 73 7.67 -9.93 -5.58
CA GLY A 73 9.03 -9.72 -5.10
C GLY A 73 9.46 -10.75 -4.05
N THR A 74 8.57 -11.10 -3.11
CA THR A 74 8.89 -12.07 -2.04
C THR A 74 9.12 -13.46 -2.60
N ASP A 75 8.18 -13.97 -3.42
CA ASP A 75 8.26 -15.33 -3.95
C ASP A 75 9.45 -15.51 -4.88
N THR A 76 9.67 -14.57 -5.81
CA THR A 76 10.77 -14.65 -6.79
C THR A 76 12.14 -14.50 -6.14
N SER A 77 12.31 -13.54 -5.22
CA SER A 77 13.60 -13.31 -4.55
C SER A 77 13.96 -14.47 -3.62
N SER A 78 13.00 -15.01 -2.87
CA SER A 78 13.23 -16.17 -2.00
C SER A 78 13.73 -17.37 -2.81
N ASN A 79 13.05 -17.68 -3.92
CA ASN A 79 13.44 -18.79 -4.80
C ASN A 79 14.78 -18.59 -5.50
N THR A 80 15.28 -17.36 -5.60
CA THR A 80 16.58 -17.06 -6.22
C THR A 80 17.74 -17.30 -5.26
N ILE A 81 17.51 -17.15 -3.95
CA ILE A 81 18.54 -17.32 -2.90
C ILE A 81 18.61 -18.78 -2.42
N GLU A 82 17.52 -19.52 -2.50
CA GLU A 82 17.47 -20.98 -2.25
C GLU A 82 18.36 -21.76 -3.23
#